data_AF-A0A7Z7NB72-F1
#
_entry.id   AF-A0A7Z7NB72-F1
#
_cell.length_a   1.000
_cell.length_b   1.000
_cell.length_c   1.000
_cell.angle_alpha   90.00
_cell.angle_beta   90.00
_cell.angle_gamma   90.00
#
_symmetry.space_group_name_H-M   'P 1'
#
loop_
_entity.id
_entity.type
_entity.pdbx_description
1 polymer ?
#
loop_
_entity_poly.entity_id
_entity_poly.type
_entity_poly.pdbx_seq_one_letter_code
_entity_poly.pdbx_strand_id
1 'polypeptide(L)'
;MLDRYRGRLVAIAVAAMILSIGVSALLAGRGAAAPACANGQSDASPTGKGEQVIVDYFKAVNNQDYATAWGYLGRQMRATYGAISPAQDADGLSSFSSTMRRHLKCVRVTTIANANTNDPDVSASLGLQWYRVTFDAEYITPFQPGAAALPPFYKTLADPHEPAPPPLIINQATSP
;
A
#
# COMPACT_ATOMS: atom_id res chain seq x y z
N MET A 1 -13.51 -52.77 -68.18
CA MET A 1 -12.09 -52.41 -68.33
C MET A 1 -11.71 -51.52 -67.15
N LEU A 2 -10.69 -51.97 -66.39
CA LEU A 2 -9.97 -51.32 -65.27
C LEU A 2 -10.79 -50.98 -64.00
N ASP A 3 -10.68 -51.67 -62.86
CA ASP A 3 -9.53 -52.12 -62.04
C ASP A 3 -8.88 -51.00 -61.21
N ARG A 4 -9.17 -51.00 -59.88
CA ARG A 4 -8.21 -50.97 -58.75
C ARG A 4 -8.96 -50.66 -57.44
N TYR A 5 -9.21 -51.63 -56.56
CA TYR A 5 -8.32 -52.25 -55.56
C TYR A 5 -8.14 -51.47 -54.24
N ARG A 6 -8.65 -52.14 -53.18
CA ARG A 6 -8.13 -52.29 -51.79
C ARG A 6 -8.23 -51.14 -50.79
N GLY A 7 -8.85 -51.45 -49.64
CA GLY A 7 -8.53 -50.75 -48.39
C GLY A 7 -9.36 -51.06 -47.14
N ARG A 8 -9.45 -52.34 -46.74
CA ARG A 8 -9.70 -52.85 -45.36
C ARG A 8 -10.91 -52.35 -44.52
N LEU A 9 -11.81 -53.30 -44.29
CA LEU A 9 -12.65 -53.46 -43.10
C LEU A 9 -11.84 -53.35 -41.79
N VAL A 10 -12.36 -52.63 -40.80
CA VAL A 10 -12.55 -53.14 -39.44
C VAL A 10 -13.80 -52.48 -38.85
N ALA A 11 -14.83 -53.30 -38.62
CA ALA A 11 -15.93 -52.98 -37.72
C ALA A 11 -15.55 -53.45 -36.31
N ILE A 12 -15.62 -52.57 -35.32
CA ILE A 12 -15.82 -52.95 -33.91
C ILE A 12 -16.83 -51.98 -33.33
N ALA A 13 -18.02 -52.50 -33.04
CA ALA A 13 -19.00 -51.87 -32.18
C ALA A 13 -18.93 -52.56 -30.81
N VAL A 14 -18.66 -51.81 -29.73
CA VAL A 14 -19.12 -52.13 -28.37
C VAL A 14 -19.43 -50.83 -27.64
N ALA A 15 -20.60 -50.83 -27.00
CA ALA A 15 -21.27 -49.71 -26.37
C ALA A 15 -20.88 -49.49 -24.91
N ALA A 16 -21.28 -48.31 -24.42
CA ALA A 16 -21.66 -47.95 -23.05
C ALA A 16 -20.55 -47.76 -22.00
N MET A 17 -20.39 -46.53 -21.51
CA MET A 17 -20.91 -46.16 -20.18
C MET A 17 -20.84 -44.65 -19.95
N ILE A 18 -21.91 -44.17 -19.33
CA ILE A 18 -22.19 -42.80 -18.92
C ILE A 18 -21.23 -42.39 -17.80
N LEU A 19 -20.58 -41.23 -17.95
CA LEU A 19 -20.19 -40.39 -16.82
C LEU A 19 -20.41 -38.94 -17.24
N SER A 20 -21.63 -38.48 -16.98
CA SER A 20 -22.04 -37.09 -16.98
C SER A 20 -21.17 -36.34 -15.98
N ILE A 21 -20.04 -35.79 -16.41
CA ILE A 21 -19.35 -34.76 -15.63
C ILE A 21 -20.21 -33.51 -15.79
N GLY A 22 -21.13 -33.34 -14.83
CA GLY A 22 -21.84 -32.11 -14.65
C GLY A 22 -20.83 -30.99 -14.48
N VAL A 23 -20.71 -30.14 -15.50
CA VAL A 23 -20.18 -28.80 -15.33
C VAL A 23 -21.23 -28.06 -14.53
N SER A 24 -21.19 -28.25 -13.21
CA SER A 24 -21.81 -27.33 -12.27
C SER A 24 -21.03 -26.03 -12.36
N ALA A 25 -21.34 -25.22 -13.37
CA ALA A 25 -21.06 -23.80 -13.35
C ALA A 25 -21.88 -23.21 -12.20
N LEU A 26 -21.28 -23.23 -11.01
CA LEU A 26 -21.77 -22.52 -9.83
C LEU A 26 -21.69 -21.02 -10.13
N LEU A 27 -22.76 -20.51 -10.74
CA LEU A 27 -23.22 -19.14 -10.58
C LEU A 27 -23.67 -18.95 -9.13
N ALA A 28 -22.72 -18.74 -8.21
CA ALA A 28 -22.98 -18.12 -6.91
C ALA A 28 -21.65 -17.91 -6.18
N GLY A 29 -20.99 -16.82 -6.55
CA GLY A 29 -19.92 -16.26 -5.77
C GLY A 29 -19.69 -14.87 -6.31
N ARG A 30 -20.52 -13.91 -5.89
CA ARG A 30 -20.00 -12.54 -5.74
C ARG A 30 -18.73 -12.74 -4.94
N GLY A 31 -17.59 -12.72 -5.63
CA GLY A 31 -16.29 -12.71 -4.98
C GLY A 31 -16.41 -11.61 -3.96
N ALA A 32 -16.32 -11.97 -2.68
CA ALA A 32 -16.16 -10.96 -1.66
C ALA A 32 -15.06 -10.06 -2.20
N ALA A 33 -15.39 -8.80 -2.49
CA ALA A 33 -14.37 -7.82 -2.82
C ALA A 33 -13.30 -8.04 -1.75
N ALA A 34 -12.07 -8.34 -2.18
CA ALA A 34 -10.97 -8.44 -1.23
C ALA A 34 -11.10 -7.22 -0.29
N PRO A 35 -10.92 -7.38 1.04
CA PRO A 35 -10.97 -6.23 1.94
C PRO A 35 -10.18 -5.12 1.26
N ALA A 36 -10.76 -3.93 1.14
CA ALA A 36 -10.29 -2.90 0.22
C ALA A 36 -8.81 -2.59 0.44
N CYS A 37 -8.29 -2.82 1.66
CA CYS A 37 -6.88 -2.66 2.02
C CYS A 37 -6.07 -3.98 2.20
N ALA A 38 -6.58 -5.17 1.90
CA ALA A 38 -5.88 -6.46 2.07
C ALA A 38 -5.18 -6.66 3.44
N ASN A 39 -5.85 -6.33 4.54
CA ASN A 39 -5.30 -6.31 5.92
C ASN A 39 -4.06 -5.41 6.09
N GLY A 40 -3.87 -4.43 5.20
CA GLY A 40 -2.77 -3.47 5.24
C GLY A 40 -1.44 -4.01 4.70
N GLN A 41 -1.45 -5.17 4.02
CA GLN A 41 -0.22 -5.71 3.42
C GLN A 41 0.18 -4.88 2.20
N SER A 42 1.34 -4.23 2.26
CA SER A 42 1.89 -3.45 1.15
C SER A 42 2.21 -4.33 -0.06
N ASP A 43 1.89 -3.84 -1.27
CA ASP A 43 2.37 -4.40 -2.54
C ASP A 43 3.61 -3.66 -3.06
N ALA A 44 3.85 -2.45 -2.56
CA ALA A 44 5.00 -1.66 -2.98
C ALA A 44 6.30 -2.41 -2.66
N SER A 45 7.19 -2.44 -3.65
CA SER A 45 8.54 -3.01 -3.54
C SER A 45 9.55 -1.86 -3.49
N PRO A 46 9.88 -1.35 -2.28
CA PRO A 46 10.75 -0.19 -2.14
C PRO A 46 12.16 -0.48 -2.69
N THR A 47 12.65 0.44 -3.50
CA THR A 47 13.96 0.39 -4.16
C THR A 47 15.02 1.26 -3.46
N GLY A 48 14.59 2.14 -2.55
CA GLY A 48 15.45 3.04 -1.79
C GLY A 48 14.97 3.25 -0.36
N LYS A 49 15.84 3.80 0.49
CA LYS A 49 15.54 3.99 1.92
C LYS A 49 14.34 4.95 2.17
N GLY A 50 14.14 5.95 1.32
CA GLY A 50 12.99 6.87 1.41
C GLY A 50 11.66 6.18 1.10
N GLU A 51 11.65 5.22 0.17
CA GLU A 51 10.47 4.39 -0.10
C GLU A 51 10.23 3.41 1.05
N GLN A 52 11.31 2.81 1.58
CA GLN A 52 11.25 1.85 2.68
C GLN A 52 10.64 2.47 3.95
N VAL A 53 11.02 3.71 4.33
CA VAL A 53 10.43 4.35 5.52
C VAL A 53 8.92 4.54 5.37
N ILE A 54 8.43 4.87 4.17
CA ILE A 54 6.99 5.02 3.92
C ILE A 54 6.28 3.68 4.13
N VAL A 55 6.83 2.58 3.59
CA VAL A 55 6.27 1.23 3.77
C VAL A 55 6.26 0.84 5.25
N ASP A 56 7.37 1.04 5.96
CA ASP A 56 7.49 0.66 7.37
C ASP A 56 6.59 1.50 8.29
N TYR A 57 6.42 2.78 7.97
CA TYR A 57 5.47 3.66 8.65
C TYR A 57 4.03 3.12 8.55
N PHE A 58 3.55 2.80 7.34
CA PHE A 58 2.19 2.28 7.17
C PHE A 58 2.03 0.87 7.74
N LYS A 59 3.08 0.04 7.68
CA LYS A 59 3.10 -1.25 8.38
C LYS A 59 2.92 -1.08 9.89
N ALA A 60 3.61 -0.13 10.52
CA ALA A 60 3.46 0.18 11.94
C ALA A 60 2.05 0.70 12.25
N VAL A 61 1.49 1.59 11.42
CA VAL A 61 0.10 2.07 11.54
C VAL A 61 -0.91 0.91 11.49
N ASN A 62 -0.77 0.00 10.51
CA ASN A 62 -1.65 -1.17 10.36
C ASN A 62 -1.56 -2.14 11.54
N ASN A 63 -0.36 -2.29 12.12
CA ASN A 63 -0.14 -3.10 13.32
C ASN A 63 -0.56 -2.40 14.62
N GLN A 64 -1.08 -1.16 14.54
CA GLN A 64 -1.41 -0.31 15.67
C GLN A 64 -0.21 -0.01 16.59
N ASP A 65 1.02 -0.19 16.09
CA ASP A 65 2.26 0.17 16.77
C ASP A 65 2.58 1.65 16.51
N TYR A 66 1.81 2.50 17.16
CA TYR A 66 1.88 3.95 16.95
C TYR A 66 3.17 4.57 17.49
N ALA A 67 3.85 3.93 18.45
CA ALA A 67 5.14 4.38 18.93
C ALA A 67 6.21 4.25 17.83
N THR A 68 6.24 3.09 17.15
CA THR A 68 7.13 2.88 15.99
C THR A 68 6.74 3.80 14.83
N ALA A 69 5.45 3.93 14.52
CA ALA A 69 4.98 4.83 13.45
C ALA A 69 5.38 6.29 13.71
N TRP A 70 5.25 6.76 14.96
CA TRP A 70 5.71 8.09 15.39
C TRP A 70 7.21 8.28 15.24
N GLY A 71 7.98 7.21 15.48
CA GLY A 71 9.43 7.16 15.26
C GLY A 71 9.85 7.55 13.83
N TYR A 72 9.06 7.18 12.82
CA TYR A 72 9.31 7.52 11.42
C TYR A 72 8.94 8.96 11.03
N LEU A 73 8.25 9.70 11.91
CA LEU A 73 7.88 11.09 11.65
C LEU A 73 9.02 12.02 12.08
N GLY A 74 9.45 12.88 11.15
CA GLY A 74 10.36 13.97 11.44
C GLY A 74 9.70 15.09 12.24
N ARG A 75 10.53 16.00 12.77
CA ARG A 75 10.09 17.09 13.66
C ARG A 75 8.94 17.93 13.09
N GLN A 76 9.01 18.29 11.81
CA GLN A 76 7.98 19.05 11.11
C GLN A 76 6.64 18.33 11.11
N MET A 77 6.65 17.02 10.80
CA MET A 77 5.43 16.22 10.79
C MET A 77 4.87 15.98 12.20
N ARG A 78 5.73 15.75 13.20
CA ARG A 78 5.32 15.63 14.61
C ARG A 78 4.68 16.91 15.15
N ALA A 79 5.15 18.08 14.72
CA ALA A 79 4.57 19.36 15.11
C ALA A 79 3.09 19.50 14.68
N THR A 80 2.67 18.86 13.58
CA THR A 80 1.25 18.86 13.15
C THR A 80 0.32 18.17 14.15
N TYR A 81 0.85 17.30 15.00
CA TYR A 81 0.12 16.62 16.08
C TYR A 81 0.31 17.29 17.44
N GLY A 82 1.01 18.43 17.51
CA GLY A 82 1.22 19.20 18.74
C GLY A 82 2.59 19.04 19.41
N ALA A 83 3.48 18.20 18.88
CA ALA A 83 4.84 18.04 19.41
C ALA A 83 5.79 19.15 18.93
N ILE A 84 5.53 20.39 19.33
CA ILE A 84 6.34 21.56 18.95
C ILE A 84 7.63 21.71 19.78
N SER A 85 7.73 21.00 20.90
CA SER A 85 8.90 20.95 21.78
C SER A 85 9.12 19.55 22.37
N PRO A 86 10.33 19.21 22.88
CA PRO A 86 10.59 17.90 23.48
C PRO A 86 9.66 17.55 24.64
N ALA A 87 9.24 18.55 25.42
CA ALA A 87 8.32 18.36 26.54
C ALA A 87 6.90 17.93 26.08
N GLN A 88 6.55 18.18 24.82
CA GLN A 88 5.23 17.89 24.24
C GLN A 88 5.27 16.67 23.30
N ASP A 89 6.41 15.96 23.18
CA ASP A 89 6.50 14.81 22.27
C ASP A 89 5.51 13.70 22.65
N ALA A 90 5.34 13.44 23.96
CA ALA A 90 4.38 12.47 24.47
C ALA A 90 2.91 12.88 24.17
N ASP A 91 2.59 14.16 24.29
CA ASP A 91 1.26 14.69 23.97
C ASP A 91 0.97 14.56 22.47
N GLY A 92 1.98 14.86 21.63
CA GLY A 92 1.89 14.68 20.19
C GLY A 92 1.69 13.22 19.79
N LEU A 93 2.44 12.30 20.39
CA LEU A 93 2.26 10.86 20.18
C LEU A 93 0.84 10.41 20.57
N SER A 94 0.30 10.92 21.68
CA SER A 94 -1.07 10.62 22.12
C SER A 94 -2.11 11.13 21.10
N SER A 95 -1.95 12.37 20.63
CA SER A 95 -2.80 12.98 19.60
C SER A 95 -2.75 12.21 18.26
N PHE A 96 -1.55 11.86 17.80
CA PHE A 96 -1.32 11.02 16.62
C PHE A 96 -2.02 9.65 16.76
N SER A 97 -1.76 8.94 17.85
CA SER A 97 -2.31 7.62 18.10
C SER A 97 -3.85 7.65 18.14
N SER A 98 -4.42 8.66 18.78
CA SER A 98 -5.87 8.88 18.85
C SER A 98 -6.48 9.14 17.47
N THR A 99 -5.80 9.96 16.67
CA THR A 99 -6.22 10.30 15.30
C THR A 99 -6.22 9.06 14.41
N MET A 100 -5.10 8.32 14.38
CA MET A 100 -4.99 7.11 13.55
C MET A 100 -6.01 6.05 13.95
N ARG A 101 -6.18 5.78 15.25
CA ARG A 101 -7.15 4.81 15.75
C ARG A 101 -8.61 5.18 15.44
N ARG A 102 -8.95 6.47 15.42
CA ARG A 102 -10.32 6.94 15.16
C ARG A 102 -10.70 6.84 13.68
N HIS A 103 -9.71 6.98 12.80
CA HIS A 103 -9.97 7.28 11.40
C HIS A 103 -9.51 6.16 10.45
N LEU A 104 -8.41 5.48 10.73
CA LEU A 104 -7.85 4.44 9.87
C LEU A 104 -8.18 3.05 10.40
N LYS A 105 -8.75 2.21 9.55
CA LYS A 105 -8.86 0.78 9.80
C LYS A 105 -7.63 0.05 9.27
N CYS A 106 -7.19 0.40 8.05
CA CYS A 106 -6.01 -0.16 7.40
C CYS A 106 -5.64 0.63 6.14
N VAL A 107 -4.38 0.52 5.75
CA VAL A 107 -3.81 1.19 4.57
C VAL A 107 -2.94 0.19 3.81
N ARG A 108 -3.25 -0.04 2.54
CA ARG A 108 -2.42 -0.80 1.61
C ARG A 108 -1.62 0.16 0.76
N VAL A 109 -0.30 0.15 0.88
CA VAL A 109 0.57 0.88 -0.04
C VAL A 109 0.70 0.06 -1.32
N THR A 110 0.16 0.55 -2.43
CA THR A 110 0.16 -0.19 -3.70
C THR A 110 1.33 0.22 -4.59
N THR A 111 1.73 1.49 -4.56
CA THR A 111 2.85 1.99 -5.36
C THR A 111 3.51 3.18 -4.67
N ILE A 112 4.83 3.25 -4.77
CA ILE A 112 5.63 4.42 -4.41
C ILE A 112 6.45 4.80 -5.65
N ALA A 113 6.44 6.07 -6.03
CA ALA A 113 7.23 6.59 -7.13
C ALA A 113 7.84 7.93 -6.75
N ASN A 114 9.03 8.24 -7.27
CA ASN A 114 9.60 9.59 -7.14
C ASN A 114 8.63 10.61 -7.74
N ALA A 115 8.33 11.66 -6.99
CA ALA A 115 7.58 12.80 -7.49
C ALA A 115 8.55 13.89 -7.94
N ASN A 116 8.41 14.33 -9.19
CA ASN A 116 9.11 15.53 -9.66
C ASN A 116 8.33 16.74 -9.14
N THR A 117 8.98 17.54 -8.31
CA THR A 117 8.39 18.71 -7.67
C THR A 117 9.29 19.91 -7.94
N ASN A 118 8.74 21.11 -8.08
CA ASN A 118 9.53 22.35 -8.13
C ASN A 118 9.91 22.86 -6.72
N ASP A 119 9.85 22.00 -5.71
CA ASP A 119 10.22 22.33 -4.33
C ASP A 119 11.73 22.63 -4.27
N PRO A 120 12.13 23.89 -3.97
CA PRO A 120 13.53 24.29 -3.93
C PRO A 120 14.31 23.62 -2.79
N ASP A 121 13.60 23.09 -1.78
CA ASP A 121 14.19 22.40 -0.64
C ASP A 121 14.41 20.89 -0.93
N VAL A 122 14.16 20.42 -2.16
CA VAL A 122 14.47 19.05 -2.58
C VAL A 122 15.90 18.98 -3.07
N SER A 123 16.66 18.06 -2.50
CA SER A 123 18.01 17.74 -2.95
C SER A 123 18.28 16.27 -2.69
N ALA A 124 18.32 15.49 -3.77
CA ALA A 124 18.67 14.08 -3.70
C ALA A 124 20.06 13.88 -3.06
N SER A 125 20.99 14.83 -3.27
CA SER A 125 22.32 14.83 -2.66
C SER A 125 22.30 15.07 -1.14
N LEU A 126 21.24 15.69 -0.62
CA LEU A 126 21.00 15.87 0.82
C LEU A 126 19.99 14.85 1.37
N GLY A 127 19.64 13.82 0.59
CA GLY A 127 18.67 12.80 1.01
C GLY A 127 17.23 13.32 1.14
N LEU A 128 16.93 14.49 0.57
CA LEU A 128 15.61 15.13 0.57
C LEU A 128 14.89 14.82 -0.74
N GLN A 129 13.80 14.04 -0.66
CA GLN A 129 13.07 13.59 -1.84
C GLN A 129 11.56 13.55 -1.57
N TRP A 130 10.77 13.94 -2.58
CA TRP A 130 9.33 13.69 -2.59
C TRP A 130 9.00 12.38 -3.30
N TYR A 131 8.02 11.70 -2.72
CA TYR A 131 7.41 10.51 -3.26
C TYR A 131 5.92 10.72 -3.44
N ARG A 132 5.40 10.27 -4.58
CA ARG A 132 3.98 10.04 -4.78
C ARG A 132 3.66 8.62 -4.35
N VAL A 133 2.67 8.47 -3.50
CA VAL A 133 2.24 7.20 -2.94
C VAL A 133 0.78 6.96 -3.29
N THR A 134 0.51 5.77 -3.78
CA THR A 134 -0.84 5.29 -4.07
C THR A 134 -1.26 4.32 -2.98
N PHE A 135 -2.49 4.46 -2.51
CA PHE A 135 -3.02 3.65 -1.42
C PHE A 135 -4.42 3.11 -1.73
N ASP A 136 -4.71 1.93 -1.20
CA ASP A 136 -6.08 1.51 -0.89
C ASP A 136 -6.26 1.60 0.64
N ALA A 137 -7.14 2.48 1.12
CA ALA A 137 -7.35 2.68 2.55
C ALA A 137 -8.80 2.41 2.96
N GLU A 138 -9.00 1.71 4.08
CA GLU A 138 -10.30 1.63 4.73
C GLU A 138 -10.33 2.57 5.92
N TYR A 139 -11.36 3.42 5.97
CA TYR A 139 -11.56 4.40 7.02
C TYR A 139 -12.68 3.95 7.96
N ILE A 140 -12.49 4.12 9.27
CA ILE A 140 -13.50 3.78 10.29
C ILE A 140 -14.63 4.82 10.28
N THR A 141 -14.26 6.09 10.12
CA THR A 141 -15.19 7.20 9.96
C THR A 141 -15.00 7.82 8.58
N PRO A 142 -16.07 7.99 7.76
CA PRO A 142 -15.94 8.71 6.51
C PRO A 142 -15.50 10.14 6.81
N PHE A 143 -14.42 10.58 6.18
CA PHE A 143 -14.00 11.97 6.28
C PHE A 143 -14.99 12.89 5.56
N GLN A 144 -15.11 14.12 6.04
CA GLN A 144 -15.67 15.20 5.22
C GLN A 144 -14.85 15.28 3.91
N PRO A 145 -15.49 15.39 2.73
CA PRO A 145 -14.78 15.53 1.47
C PRO A 145 -13.70 16.61 1.57
N GLY A 146 -12.45 16.25 1.29
CA GLY A 146 -11.30 17.17 1.31
C GLY A 146 -10.57 17.33 2.65
N ALA A 147 -11.08 16.80 3.78
CA ALA A 147 -10.51 17.14 5.09
C ALA A 147 -9.57 16.08 5.71
N ALA A 148 -9.62 14.81 5.29
CA ALA A 148 -8.79 13.81 6.00
C ALA A 148 -8.45 12.52 5.24
N ALA A 149 -8.69 12.44 3.92
CA ALA A 149 -8.07 11.38 3.12
C ALA A 149 -6.54 11.44 3.26
N LEU A 150 -5.89 10.28 3.31
CA LEU A 150 -4.42 10.21 3.34
C LEU A 150 -3.83 11.00 2.17
N PRO A 151 -2.92 11.96 2.43
CA PRO A 151 -2.29 12.73 1.38
C PRO A 151 -1.46 11.81 0.48
N PRO A 152 -1.47 11.99 -0.86
CA PRO A 152 -0.72 11.14 -1.78
C PRO A 152 0.76 11.52 -1.92
N PHE A 153 1.22 12.64 -1.36
CA PHE A 153 2.62 13.07 -1.46
C PHE A 153 3.30 13.05 -0.10
N TYR A 154 4.50 12.47 -0.03
CA TYR A 154 5.32 12.39 1.18
C TYR A 154 6.75 12.83 0.89
N LYS A 155 7.26 13.74 1.70
CA LYS A 155 8.67 14.18 1.67
C LYS A 155 9.44 13.42 2.72
N THR A 156 10.52 12.77 2.32
CA THR A 156 11.43 12.12 3.27
C THR A 156 12.78 12.82 3.30
N LEU A 157 13.42 12.78 4.47
CA LEU A 157 14.79 13.22 4.69
C LEU A 157 15.60 12.03 5.20
N ALA A 158 16.62 11.63 4.46
CA ALA A 158 17.71 10.81 4.98
C ALA A 158 18.81 11.78 5.47
N ASP A 159 18.94 11.98 6.78
CA ASP A 159 20.00 12.85 7.33
C ASP A 159 21.37 12.30 6.89
N PRO A 160 22.14 13.05 6.07
CA PRO A 160 23.42 12.57 5.56
C PRO A 160 24.57 12.67 6.58
N HIS A 161 24.34 13.30 7.74
CA HIS A 161 25.35 13.56 8.77
C HIS A 161 25.21 12.70 10.02
N GLU A 162 24.05 12.08 10.23
CA GLU A 162 23.90 11.09 11.30
C GLU A 162 24.32 9.69 10.82
N PRO A 163 24.98 8.88 11.66
CA PRO A 163 25.21 7.46 11.40
C PRO A 163 23.87 6.72 11.53
N ALA A 164 23.02 6.91 10.53
CA ALA A 164 21.81 6.18 10.21
C ALA A 164 20.72 6.10 11.31
N PRO A 165 19.94 7.16 11.53
CA PRO A 165 18.50 6.95 11.61
C PRO A 165 17.98 6.47 10.22
N PRO A 166 16.91 5.67 10.17
CA PRO A 166 16.16 5.52 8.93
C PRO A 166 15.69 6.91 8.46
N PRO A 167 15.52 7.13 7.14
CA PRO A 167 14.96 8.38 6.65
C PRO A 167 13.66 8.70 7.38
N LEU A 168 13.34 9.98 7.58
CA LEU A 168 12.15 10.41 8.28
C LEU A 168 11.16 11.03 7.31
N ILE A 169 9.87 10.80 7.54
CA ILE A 169 8.79 11.51 6.84
C ILE A 169 8.68 12.90 7.48
N ILE A 170 9.09 13.92 6.74
CA ILE A 170 9.16 15.30 7.24
C ILE A 170 7.98 16.16 6.77
N ASN A 171 7.32 15.78 5.68
CA ASN A 171 6.15 16.51 5.19
C ASN A 171 5.20 15.58 4.41
N GLN A 172 3.94 16.01 4.28
CA GLN A 172 2.92 15.37 3.47
C GLN A 172 2.02 16.42 2.81
N ALA A 173 1.52 16.13 1.60
CA ALA A 173 0.72 17.11 0.85
C ALA A 173 -0.31 16.48 -0.10
N THR A 174 -1.34 17.25 -0.46
CA THR A 174 -2.32 16.88 -1.50
C THR A 174 -1.86 17.26 -2.91
N SER A 175 -0.91 18.19 -3.02
CA SER A 175 -0.18 18.58 -4.22
C SER A 175 1.30 18.75 -3.86
N PRO A 176 2.24 18.34 -4.72
CA PRO A 176 3.66 18.62 -4.56
C PRO A 176 3.99 20.09 -4.84
#